data_AF-A0A7W1EYI9-F1
#
_entry.id   AF-A0A7W1EYI9-F1
#
_cell.length_a   1.000
_cell.length_b   1.000
_cell.length_c   1.000
_cell.angle_alpha   90.00
_cell.angle_beta   90.00
_cell.angle_gamma   90.00
#
_symmetry.space_group_name_H-M   'P 1'
#
loop_
_entity.id
_entity.type
_entity.pdbx_description
1 polymer ?
#
loop_
_entity_poly.entity_id
_entity_poly.type
_entity_poly.pdbx_seq_one_letter_code
_entity_poly.pdbx_strand_id
1 'polypeptide(L)'
;MIRKASNAVDVYDYDKAISYYDQVLAKDSNNFAANAGKGVVLSEYMSKYDKAIPYLERANKKSPGKTSAKINNDLGKSYHYIGNYPRALYFYGKSAADNKEGNPDYDILLSKRIADCKFAMENQEVAPHELQSVKNVGSAINTDMPEYGPIYTNGKLIFTSKRKDTPKEKKNGLDRRYFESMYISSVNNGSFSSPRRFTLPDKGKDSKFHKGGESAVSISQMVKHYIFLKEENCMKRI
;
A
#
# COMPACT_ATOMS: atom_id res chain seq x y z
N MET A 1 9.41 24.79 -5.88
CA MET A 1 8.94 23.73 -4.96
C MET A 1 8.52 22.47 -5.70
N ILE A 2 7.73 22.54 -6.78
CA ILE A 2 7.35 21.35 -7.60
C ILE A 2 8.55 20.46 -7.97
N ARG A 3 9.62 21.01 -8.57
CA ARG A 3 10.84 20.22 -8.88
C ARG A 3 11.46 19.54 -7.65
N LYS A 4 11.45 20.21 -6.50
CA LYS A 4 11.95 19.61 -5.24
C LYS A 4 11.06 18.46 -4.78
N ALA A 5 9.74 18.57 -4.99
CA ALA A 5 8.80 17.50 -4.71
C ALA A 5 9.05 16.30 -5.63
N SER A 6 9.19 16.51 -6.94
CA SER A 6 9.55 15.45 -7.89
C SER A 6 10.86 14.76 -7.52
N ASN A 7 11.93 15.52 -7.26
CA ASN A 7 13.21 14.94 -6.84
C ASN A 7 13.09 14.14 -5.53
N ALA A 8 12.20 14.54 -4.62
CA ALA A 8 11.94 13.80 -3.38
C ALA A 8 11.21 12.47 -3.67
N VAL A 9 10.26 12.45 -4.61
CA VAL A 9 9.62 11.22 -5.11
C VAL A 9 10.65 10.28 -5.74
N ASP A 10 11.55 10.80 -6.59
CA ASP A 10 12.58 10.00 -7.28
C ASP A 10 13.55 9.30 -6.31
N VAL A 11 13.70 9.84 -5.10
CA VAL A 11 14.50 9.24 -4.02
C VAL A 11 13.66 8.63 -2.91
N TYR A 12 12.38 8.32 -3.19
CA TYR A 12 11.46 7.62 -2.29
C TYR A 12 11.19 8.34 -0.95
N ASP A 13 11.41 9.66 -0.90
CA ASP A 13 11.16 10.52 0.27
C ASP A 13 9.78 11.18 0.15
N TYR A 14 8.74 10.35 0.29
CA TYR A 14 7.35 10.74 0.02
C TYR A 14 6.80 11.77 1.01
N ASP A 15 7.20 11.71 2.28
CA ASP A 15 6.78 12.70 3.29
C ASP A 15 7.33 14.09 2.94
N LYS A 16 8.59 14.15 2.48
CA LYS A 16 9.20 15.39 2.01
C LYS A 16 8.59 15.88 0.70
N ALA A 17 8.25 14.96 -0.22
CA ALA A 17 7.52 15.30 -1.43
C ALA A 17 6.16 15.95 -1.09
N ILE A 18 5.39 15.36 -0.18
CA ILE A 18 4.13 15.90 0.32
C ILE A 18 4.33 17.30 0.92
N SER A 19 5.34 17.48 1.78
CA SER A 19 5.65 18.79 2.38
C SER A 19 5.94 19.86 1.32
N TYR A 20 6.67 19.53 0.25
CA TYR A 20 6.93 20.46 -0.83
C TYR A 20 5.68 20.77 -1.66
N TYR A 21 4.80 19.80 -1.90
CA TYR A 21 3.51 20.06 -2.53
C TYR A 21 2.63 20.94 -1.66
N ASP A 22 2.59 20.72 -0.35
CA ASP A 22 1.82 21.53 0.60
C ASP A 22 2.27 22.99 0.63
N GLN A 23 3.58 23.24 0.55
CA GLN A 23 4.10 24.61 0.42
C GLN A 23 3.66 25.30 -0.87
N VAL A 24 3.43 24.56 -1.97
CA VAL A 24 2.85 25.13 -3.20
C VAL A 24 1.36 25.39 -3.00
N LEU A 25 0.64 24.42 -2.44
CA LEU A 25 -0.81 24.49 -2.22
C LEU A 25 -1.21 25.58 -1.22
N ALA A 26 -0.33 25.92 -0.27
CA ALA A 26 -0.52 27.05 0.63
C ALA A 26 -0.52 28.41 -0.10
N LYS A 27 0.17 28.51 -1.24
CA LYS A 27 0.23 29.73 -2.07
C LYS A 27 -0.83 29.74 -3.17
N ASP A 28 -1.10 28.58 -3.74
CA ASP A 28 -2.12 28.36 -4.76
C ASP A 28 -2.79 27.00 -4.53
N SER A 29 -3.94 27.03 -3.86
CA SER A 29 -4.68 25.81 -3.50
C SER A 29 -5.21 25.04 -4.72
N ASN A 30 -5.28 25.67 -5.89
CA ASN A 30 -5.76 25.09 -7.14
C ASN A 30 -4.61 24.70 -8.08
N ASN A 31 -3.36 24.80 -7.64
CA ASN A 31 -2.21 24.46 -8.47
C ASN A 31 -2.31 23.01 -8.97
N PHE A 32 -2.41 22.85 -10.29
CA PHE A 32 -2.62 21.53 -10.91
C PHE A 32 -1.50 20.55 -10.58
N ALA A 33 -0.24 20.95 -10.78
CA ALA A 33 0.92 20.08 -10.59
C ALA A 33 1.07 19.63 -9.14
N ALA A 34 0.78 20.51 -8.18
CA ALA A 34 0.84 20.16 -6.76
C ALA A 34 -0.31 19.24 -6.32
N ASN A 35 -1.53 19.51 -6.76
CA ASN A 35 -2.68 18.65 -6.46
C ASN A 35 -2.53 17.26 -7.10
N ALA A 36 -2.16 17.20 -8.39
CA ALA A 36 -1.92 15.94 -9.08
C ALA A 36 -0.76 15.18 -8.44
N GLY A 37 0.39 15.83 -8.25
CA GLY A 37 1.57 15.20 -7.66
C GLY A 37 1.33 14.68 -6.24
N LYS A 38 0.70 15.47 -5.36
CA LYS A 38 0.36 15.03 -4.00
C LYS A 38 -0.64 13.87 -4.01
N GLY A 39 -1.68 13.96 -4.85
CA GLY A 39 -2.65 12.90 -5.02
C GLY A 39 -2.01 11.58 -5.45
N VAL A 40 -1.15 11.62 -6.47
CA VAL A 40 -0.39 10.45 -6.96
C VAL A 40 0.49 9.86 -5.87
N VAL A 41 1.21 10.69 -5.10
CA VAL A 41 2.07 10.18 -4.03
C VAL A 41 1.26 9.46 -2.96
N LEU A 42 0.12 10.03 -2.57
CA LEU A 42 -0.79 9.42 -1.61
C LEU A 42 -1.38 8.10 -2.12
N SER A 43 -1.80 8.03 -3.39
CA SER A 43 -2.42 6.82 -3.95
C SER A 43 -1.40 5.74 -4.30
N GLU A 44 -0.38 6.06 -5.09
CA GLU A 44 0.54 5.06 -5.67
C GLU A 44 1.59 4.59 -4.67
N TYR A 45 2.13 5.50 -3.87
CA TYR A 45 3.30 5.19 -3.06
C TYR A 45 2.97 4.99 -1.58
N MET A 46 1.89 5.58 -1.08
CA MET A 46 1.50 5.47 0.33
C MET A 46 0.21 4.68 0.57
N SER A 47 -0.51 4.28 -0.48
CA SER A 47 -1.79 3.56 -0.38
C SER A 47 -2.84 4.27 0.49
N LYS A 48 -2.75 5.60 0.60
CA LYS A 48 -3.68 6.48 1.34
C LYS A 48 -4.76 6.99 0.39
N TYR A 49 -5.57 6.07 -0.13
CA TYR A 49 -6.52 6.32 -1.21
C TYR A 49 -7.60 7.35 -0.87
N ASP A 50 -8.18 7.24 0.33
CA ASP A 50 -9.13 8.19 0.90
C ASP A 50 -8.57 9.63 0.91
N LYS A 51 -7.31 9.78 1.32
CA LYS A 51 -6.61 11.08 1.38
C LYS A 51 -6.18 11.58 0.00
N ALA A 52 -5.98 10.69 -0.97
CA ALA A 52 -5.58 11.04 -2.33
C ALA A 52 -6.71 11.69 -3.13
N ILE A 53 -7.93 11.15 -3.00
CA ILE A 53 -9.14 11.57 -3.75
C ILE A 53 -9.33 13.09 -3.80
N PRO A 54 -9.37 13.85 -2.69
CA PRO A 54 -9.66 15.29 -2.74
C PRO A 54 -8.63 16.08 -3.56
N TYR A 55 -7.36 15.67 -3.58
CA TYR A 55 -6.32 16.33 -4.39
C TYR A 55 -6.44 15.95 -5.87
N LEU A 56 -6.64 14.67 -6.17
CA LEU A 56 -6.82 14.20 -7.54
C LEU A 56 -8.09 14.78 -8.19
N GLU A 57 -9.21 14.84 -7.46
CA GLU A 57 -10.45 15.46 -7.93
C GLU A 57 -10.28 16.95 -8.18
N ARG A 58 -9.54 17.66 -7.30
CA ARG A 58 -9.26 19.08 -7.49
C ARG A 58 -8.41 19.32 -8.73
N ALA A 59 -7.36 18.53 -8.93
CA ALA A 59 -6.53 18.60 -10.15
C ALA A 59 -7.40 18.38 -11.41
N ASN A 60 -8.24 17.35 -11.39
CA ASN A 60 -9.11 17.02 -12.52
C ASN A 60 -10.17 18.10 -12.81
N LYS A 61 -10.84 18.63 -11.78
CA LYS A 61 -11.93 19.61 -11.93
C LYS A 61 -11.43 21.00 -12.35
N LYS A 62 -10.26 21.42 -11.87
CA LYS A 62 -9.72 22.78 -12.09
C LYS A 62 -8.85 22.89 -13.33
N SER A 63 -8.47 21.78 -13.95
CA SER A 63 -7.69 21.80 -15.20
C SER A 63 -8.07 20.62 -16.10
N PRO A 64 -9.34 20.55 -16.57
CA PRO A 64 -9.83 19.41 -17.34
C PRO A 64 -9.03 19.12 -18.62
N GLY A 65 -8.47 20.16 -19.26
CA GLY A 65 -7.61 20.00 -20.44
C GLY A 65 -6.17 19.53 -20.15
N LYS A 66 -5.80 19.40 -18.87
CA LYS A 66 -4.49 18.88 -18.43
C LYS A 66 -4.61 17.50 -17.77
N THR A 67 -5.83 17.02 -17.52
CA THR A 67 -6.04 15.69 -16.96
C THR A 67 -5.59 14.65 -17.97
N SER A 68 -4.67 13.79 -17.56
CA SER A 68 -4.20 12.66 -18.36
C SER A 68 -4.95 11.38 -17.99
N ALA A 69 -4.88 10.37 -18.88
CA ALA A 69 -5.34 9.01 -18.59
C ALA A 69 -4.85 8.52 -17.22
N LYS A 70 -3.59 8.83 -16.87
CA LYS A 70 -2.99 8.49 -15.58
C LYS A 70 -3.76 9.06 -14.38
N ILE A 71 -4.15 10.34 -14.38
CA ILE A 71 -4.88 10.95 -13.25
C ILE A 71 -6.26 10.31 -13.10
N ASN A 72 -6.93 10.03 -14.22
CA ASN A 72 -8.21 9.32 -14.21
C ASN A 72 -8.03 7.89 -13.68
N ASN A 73 -6.96 7.18 -14.04
CA ASN A 73 -6.67 5.87 -13.48
C ASN A 73 -6.36 5.92 -11.98
N ASP A 74 -5.60 6.90 -11.51
CA ASP A 74 -5.29 7.06 -10.08
C ASP A 74 -6.55 7.40 -9.26
N LEU A 75 -7.50 8.15 -9.83
CA LEU A 75 -8.85 8.34 -9.26
C LEU A 75 -9.65 7.03 -9.25
N GLY A 76 -9.69 6.32 -10.37
CA GLY A 76 -10.37 5.04 -10.49
C GLY A 76 -9.86 4.04 -9.46
N LYS A 77 -8.54 3.92 -9.34
CA LYS A 77 -7.84 3.13 -8.32
C LYS A 77 -8.21 3.58 -6.91
N SER A 78 -8.13 4.87 -6.62
CA SER A 78 -8.43 5.35 -5.27
C SER A 78 -9.87 5.05 -4.85
N TYR A 79 -10.84 5.24 -5.75
CA TYR A 79 -12.24 4.88 -5.50
C TYR A 79 -12.47 3.37 -5.38
N HIS A 80 -11.78 2.58 -6.20
CA HIS A 80 -11.82 1.11 -6.14
C HIS A 80 -11.39 0.63 -4.75
N TYR A 81 -10.23 1.08 -4.25
CA TYR A 81 -9.69 0.63 -2.97
C TYR A 81 -10.50 1.09 -1.75
N ILE A 82 -11.33 2.14 -1.87
CA ILE A 82 -12.28 2.51 -0.81
C ILE A 82 -13.68 1.91 -1.00
N GLY A 83 -13.85 0.98 -1.95
CA GLY A 83 -15.10 0.26 -2.19
C GLY A 83 -16.17 1.04 -2.96
N ASN A 84 -15.86 2.25 -3.47
CA ASN A 84 -16.80 3.01 -4.30
C ASN A 84 -16.64 2.60 -5.78
N TYR A 85 -17.10 1.39 -6.09
CA TYR A 85 -17.00 0.81 -7.43
C TYR A 85 -17.68 1.63 -8.55
N PRO A 86 -18.85 2.27 -8.33
CA PRO A 86 -19.45 3.12 -9.35
C PRO A 86 -18.56 4.30 -9.76
N ARG A 87 -17.94 4.99 -8.78
CA ARG A 87 -16.99 6.07 -9.08
C ARG A 87 -15.69 5.52 -9.69
N ALA A 88 -15.24 4.35 -9.25
CA ALA A 88 -14.08 3.69 -9.83
C ALA A 88 -14.28 3.43 -11.34
N LEU A 89 -15.40 2.81 -11.70
CA LEU A 89 -15.77 2.54 -13.10
C LEU A 89 -15.87 3.81 -13.94
N TYR A 90 -16.46 4.89 -13.40
CA TYR A 90 -16.53 6.18 -14.08
C TYR A 90 -15.14 6.70 -14.47
N PHE A 91 -14.18 6.68 -13.53
CA PHE A 91 -12.85 7.20 -13.78
C PHE A 91 -11.96 6.24 -14.58
N TYR A 92 -12.12 4.93 -14.43
CA TYR A 92 -11.47 3.97 -15.32
C TYR A 92 -11.96 4.11 -16.76
N GLY A 93 -13.26 4.33 -16.98
CA GLY A 93 -13.80 4.62 -18.32
C GLY A 93 -13.21 5.88 -18.94
N LYS A 94 -13.08 6.97 -18.15
CA LYS A 94 -12.37 8.18 -18.60
C LYS A 94 -10.92 7.92 -18.92
N SER A 95 -10.23 7.14 -18.08
CA SER A 95 -8.85 6.77 -18.33
C SER A 95 -8.68 6.01 -19.64
N ALA A 96 -9.60 5.08 -19.97
CA ALA A 96 -9.57 4.35 -21.22
C ALA A 96 -9.78 5.30 -22.41
N ALA A 97 -10.75 6.22 -22.33
CA ALA A 97 -11.01 7.20 -23.38
C ALA A 97 -9.83 8.16 -23.63
N ASP A 98 -9.07 8.50 -22.57
CA ASP A 98 -7.90 9.36 -22.67
C ASP A 98 -6.61 8.61 -23.06
N ASN A 99 -6.60 7.27 -23.05
CA ASN A 99 -5.45 6.45 -23.42
C ASN A 99 -5.28 6.36 -24.95
N LYS A 100 -4.81 7.45 -25.57
CA LYS A 100 -4.70 7.57 -27.03
C LYS A 100 -3.54 6.80 -27.65
N GLU A 101 -2.53 6.47 -26.86
CA GLU A 101 -1.28 5.89 -27.35
C GLU A 101 -1.31 4.35 -27.43
N GLY A 102 -2.37 3.70 -26.90
CA GLY A 102 -2.55 2.25 -26.99
C GLY A 102 -1.39 1.49 -26.36
N ASN A 103 -1.33 1.47 -25.03
CA ASN A 103 -0.36 0.67 -24.28
C ASN A 103 -1.02 -0.66 -23.86
N PRO A 104 -0.65 -1.81 -24.47
CA PRO A 104 -1.33 -3.07 -24.20
C PRO A 104 -1.29 -3.50 -22.73
N ASP A 105 -0.17 -3.29 -22.04
CA ASP A 105 -0.03 -3.64 -20.63
C ASP A 105 -0.96 -2.78 -19.75
N TYR A 106 -1.06 -1.49 -20.09
CA TYR A 106 -1.98 -0.58 -19.42
C TYR A 106 -3.44 -0.97 -19.65
N ASP A 107 -3.79 -1.33 -20.89
CA ASP A 107 -5.15 -1.72 -21.26
C ASP A 107 -5.56 -3.03 -20.59
N ILE A 108 -4.65 -4.00 -20.49
CA ILE A 108 -4.87 -5.25 -19.74
C ILE A 108 -5.13 -4.94 -18.26
N LEU A 109 -4.27 -4.11 -17.63
CA LEU A 109 -4.44 -3.73 -16.23
C LEU A 109 -5.78 -3.01 -16.00
N LEU A 110 -6.11 -2.04 -16.85
CA LEU A 110 -7.34 -1.26 -16.74
C LEU A 110 -8.58 -2.16 -16.93
N SER A 111 -8.56 -3.03 -17.93
CA SER A 111 -9.64 -3.99 -18.20
C SER A 111 -9.86 -4.93 -17.01
N LYS A 112 -8.78 -5.41 -16.38
CA LYS A 112 -8.86 -6.22 -15.16
C LYS A 112 -9.51 -5.45 -14.02
N ARG A 113 -9.14 -4.18 -13.80
CA ARG A 113 -9.73 -3.35 -12.72
C ARG A 113 -11.21 -3.05 -12.94
N ILE A 114 -11.60 -2.80 -14.19
CA ILE A 114 -13.01 -2.64 -14.57
C ILE A 114 -13.77 -3.94 -14.30
N ALA A 115 -13.23 -5.09 -14.69
CA ALA A 115 -13.83 -6.39 -14.42
C ALA A 115 -13.98 -6.67 -12.91
N ASP A 116 -12.96 -6.34 -12.11
CA ASP A 116 -13.01 -6.47 -10.64
C ASP A 116 -14.13 -5.63 -10.02
N CYS A 117 -14.26 -4.36 -10.44
CA CYS A 117 -15.34 -3.49 -9.96
C CYS A 117 -16.73 -4.00 -10.37
N LYS A 118 -16.89 -4.49 -11.60
CA LYS A 118 -18.18 -5.07 -12.07
C LYS A 118 -18.53 -6.32 -11.29
N PHE A 119 -17.57 -7.23 -11.13
CA PHE A 119 -17.75 -8.45 -10.35
C PHE A 119 -18.17 -8.12 -8.92
N ALA A 120 -17.49 -7.18 -8.25
CA ALA A 120 -17.84 -6.76 -6.89
C ALA A 120 -19.26 -6.15 -6.80
N MET A 121 -19.70 -5.42 -7.82
CA MET A 121 -21.05 -4.87 -7.87
C MET A 121 -22.13 -5.92 -8.15
N GLU A 122 -21.83 -6.95 -8.93
CA GLU A 122 -22.74 -8.06 -9.24
C GLU A 122 -22.82 -9.11 -8.13
N ASN A 123 -21.78 -9.17 -7.28
CA ASN A 123 -21.61 -10.17 -6.25
C ASN A 123 -21.52 -9.54 -4.86
N GLN A 124 -22.42 -8.60 -4.52
CA GLN A 124 -22.40 -7.91 -3.22
C GLN A 124 -22.53 -8.88 -2.03
N GLU A 125 -23.13 -10.05 -2.25
CA GLU A 125 -23.25 -11.14 -1.28
C GLU A 125 -21.96 -11.95 -1.10
N VAL A 126 -21.04 -11.92 -2.07
CA VAL A 126 -19.75 -12.61 -2.01
C VAL A 126 -18.80 -11.73 -1.22
N ALA A 127 -18.82 -11.95 0.09
CA ALA A 127 -18.11 -11.18 1.11
C ALA A 127 -18.76 -9.81 1.40
N PRO A 128 -19.94 -9.81 2.07
CA PRO A 128 -20.63 -8.59 2.48
C PRO A 128 -19.70 -7.69 3.29
N HIS A 129 -19.73 -6.38 3.03
CA HIS A 129 -18.88 -5.43 3.77
C HIS A 129 -19.18 -5.45 5.27
N GLU A 130 -20.38 -5.84 5.68
CA GLU A 130 -20.78 -6.03 7.07
C GLU A 130 -20.01 -7.19 7.75
N LEU A 131 -19.58 -8.19 6.98
CA LEU A 131 -18.80 -9.34 7.45
C LEU A 131 -17.29 -9.12 7.33
N GLN A 132 -16.86 -8.04 6.68
CA GLN A 132 -15.47 -7.69 6.50
C GLN A 132 -15.15 -6.40 7.25
N SER A 133 -14.23 -6.46 8.20
CA SER A 133 -13.76 -5.23 8.84
C SER A 133 -12.24 -5.18 8.85
N VAL A 134 -11.70 -4.13 8.24
CA VAL A 134 -10.31 -3.74 8.40
C VAL A 134 -10.28 -2.77 9.56
N LYS A 135 -9.71 -3.21 10.68
CA LYS A 135 -9.61 -2.39 11.90
C LYS A 135 -8.17 -2.16 12.25
N ASN A 136 -7.87 -0.94 12.69
CA ASN A 136 -6.68 -0.71 13.48
C ASN A 136 -6.90 -1.39 14.85
N VAL A 137 -6.03 -2.32 15.20
CA VAL A 137 -6.15 -3.16 16.41
C VAL A 137 -5.26 -2.67 17.56
N GLY A 138 -4.83 -1.42 17.49
CA GLY A 138 -4.05 -0.73 18.52
C GLY A 138 -2.58 -0.56 18.14
N SER A 139 -1.93 0.40 18.78
CA SER A 139 -0.55 0.82 18.49
C SER A 139 0.51 -0.24 18.77
N ALA A 140 0.17 -1.31 19.50
CA ALA A 140 1.03 -2.48 19.63
C ALA A 140 1.26 -3.15 18.26
N ILE A 141 0.20 -3.25 17.45
CA ILE A 141 0.24 -3.89 16.14
C ILE A 141 0.32 -2.86 15.03
N ASN A 142 -0.49 -1.81 15.00
CA ASN A 142 -0.49 -0.87 13.88
C ASN A 142 0.45 0.31 14.13
N THR A 143 1.40 0.48 13.22
CA THR A 143 2.35 1.60 13.22
C THR A 143 2.10 2.53 12.03
N ASP A 144 2.92 3.56 11.87
CA ASP A 144 2.91 4.37 10.64
C ASP A 144 3.49 3.62 9.43
N MET A 145 4.09 2.44 9.65
CA MET A 145 4.62 1.56 8.62
C MET A 145 3.61 0.43 8.33
N PRO A 146 3.64 -0.18 7.13
CA PRO A 146 2.65 -1.20 6.77
C PRO A 146 2.83 -2.49 7.58
N GLU A 147 1.71 -3.06 7.99
CA GLU A 147 1.54 -4.43 8.47
C GLU A 147 0.65 -5.24 7.52
N TYR A 148 1.03 -6.48 7.22
CA TYR A 148 0.29 -7.33 6.27
C TYR A 148 0.46 -8.81 6.58
N GLY A 149 -0.41 -9.62 5.95
CA GLY A 149 -0.45 -11.07 6.13
C GLY A 149 -0.73 -11.53 7.57
N PRO A 150 -1.71 -10.97 8.28
CA PRO A 150 -2.02 -11.43 9.63
C PRO A 150 -2.54 -12.88 9.61
N ILE A 151 -1.96 -13.72 10.45
CA ILE A 151 -2.38 -15.10 10.72
C ILE A 151 -2.68 -15.18 12.21
N TYR A 152 -3.94 -15.48 12.55
CA TYR A 152 -4.34 -15.74 13.92
C TYR A 152 -4.38 -17.25 14.19
N THR A 153 -3.65 -17.71 15.20
CA THR A 153 -3.61 -19.13 15.58
C THR A 153 -3.20 -19.29 17.04
N ASN A 154 -3.89 -20.17 17.78
CA ASN A 154 -3.55 -20.53 19.16
C ASN A 154 -3.33 -19.32 20.09
N GLY A 155 -4.21 -18.31 20.02
CA GLY A 155 -4.11 -17.10 20.82
C GLY A 155 -2.93 -16.18 20.46
N LYS A 156 -2.34 -16.36 19.27
CA LYS A 156 -1.23 -15.55 18.77
C LYS A 156 -1.57 -14.96 17.41
N LEU A 157 -1.13 -13.73 17.19
CA LEU A 157 -1.11 -13.07 15.90
C LEU A 157 0.31 -13.12 15.36
N ILE A 158 0.48 -13.77 14.21
CA ILE A 158 1.71 -13.71 13.42
C ILE A 158 1.45 -12.80 12.23
N PHE A 159 2.36 -11.87 11.94
CA PHE A 159 2.17 -10.90 10.86
C PHE A 159 3.53 -10.39 10.37
N THR A 160 3.56 -9.84 9.15
CA THR A 160 4.75 -9.17 8.62
C THR A 160 4.62 -7.66 8.80
N SER A 161 5.71 -7.00 9.15
CA SER A 161 5.73 -5.55 9.33
C SER A 161 7.06 -4.95 8.89
N LYS A 162 7.00 -3.72 8.35
CA LYS A 162 8.17 -2.87 8.08
C LYS A 162 8.37 -1.83 9.20
N ARG A 163 8.08 -2.19 10.46
CA ARG A 163 8.19 -1.30 11.61
C ARG A 163 9.63 -0.97 11.98
N LYS A 164 9.81 0.12 12.72
CA LYS A 164 11.08 0.51 13.34
C LYS A 164 11.17 -0.08 14.75
N ASP A 165 11.82 -1.22 14.92
CA ASP A 165 11.96 -1.84 16.24
C ASP A 165 12.97 -1.11 17.14
N THR A 166 14.04 -0.57 16.52
CA THR A 166 15.13 0.06 17.26
C THR A 166 15.55 1.39 16.62
N PRO A 167 16.20 2.29 17.38
CA PRO A 167 16.81 3.50 16.81
C PRO A 167 17.80 3.21 15.68
N LYS A 168 18.41 2.03 15.66
CA LYS A 168 19.43 1.60 14.68
C LYS A 168 18.85 0.80 13.50
N GLU A 169 17.53 0.64 13.41
CA GLU A 169 16.91 -0.10 12.33
C GLU A 169 17.29 0.48 10.96
N LYS A 170 17.77 -0.38 10.06
CA LYS A 170 18.22 0.06 8.74
C LYS A 170 17.04 0.17 7.78
N LYS A 171 17.12 1.16 6.90
CA LYS A 171 16.24 1.31 5.75
C LYS A 171 16.89 0.66 4.54
N ASN A 172 16.09 0.03 3.70
CA ASN A 172 16.51 -0.46 2.39
C ASN A 172 16.93 0.74 1.52
N GLY A 173 18.07 0.63 0.84
CA GLY A 173 18.58 1.70 -0.02
C GLY A 173 17.77 1.94 -1.30
N LEU A 174 16.92 0.97 -1.68
CA LEU A 174 16.07 1.04 -2.88
C LEU A 174 14.79 1.84 -2.63
N ASP A 175 14.02 1.50 -1.59
CA ASP A 175 12.70 2.11 -1.34
C ASP A 175 12.67 3.01 -0.09
N ARG A 176 13.80 3.12 0.64
CA ARG A 176 13.95 3.84 1.92
C ARG A 176 12.96 3.42 3.02
N ARG A 177 12.35 2.24 2.90
CA ARG A 177 11.52 1.64 3.94
C ARG A 177 12.37 0.74 4.84
N TYR A 178 11.90 0.46 6.06
CA TYR A 178 12.56 -0.55 6.89
C TYR A 178 12.44 -1.92 6.24
N PHE A 179 13.43 -2.77 6.51
CA PHE A 179 13.33 -4.17 6.13
C PHE A 179 12.12 -4.80 6.80
N GLU A 180 11.46 -5.70 6.07
CA GLU A 180 10.36 -6.46 6.63
C GLU A 180 10.90 -7.58 7.53
N SER A 181 10.12 -7.87 8.57
CA SER A 181 10.33 -9.03 9.42
C SER A 181 8.96 -9.60 9.81
N MET A 182 8.96 -10.87 10.18
CA MET A 182 7.81 -11.48 10.82
C MET A 182 7.80 -11.17 12.31
N TYR A 183 6.60 -10.96 12.84
CA TYR A 183 6.36 -10.64 14.23
C TYR A 183 5.32 -11.59 14.80
N ILE A 184 5.40 -11.80 16.11
CA ILE A 184 4.41 -12.54 16.86
C ILE A 184 3.98 -11.74 18.09
N SER A 185 2.67 -11.69 18.32
CA SER A 185 2.05 -11.09 19.50
C SER A 185 1.09 -12.08 20.12
N SER A 186 1.05 -12.15 21.44
CA SER A 186 -0.03 -12.82 22.17
C SER A 186 -1.31 -11.98 22.09
N VAL A 187 -2.45 -12.67 22.11
CA VAL A 187 -3.78 -12.08 22.16
C VAL A 187 -4.42 -12.46 23.48
N ASN A 188 -4.67 -11.46 24.32
CA ASN A 188 -5.24 -11.62 25.65
C ASN A 188 -6.53 -10.79 25.72
N ASN A 189 -7.69 -11.45 25.82
CA ASN A 189 -9.00 -10.80 25.90
C ASN A 189 -9.21 -9.71 24.82
N GLY A 190 -8.83 -10.00 23.58
CA GLY A 190 -8.95 -9.07 22.45
C GLY A 190 -7.88 -7.99 22.35
N SER A 191 -6.98 -7.88 23.34
CA SER A 191 -5.83 -6.97 23.32
C SER A 191 -4.56 -7.69 22.89
N PHE A 192 -3.66 -6.96 22.22
CA PHE A 192 -2.38 -7.48 21.74
C PHE A 192 -1.25 -7.08 22.68
N SER A 193 -0.37 -8.02 23.01
CA SER A 193 0.89 -7.71 23.70
C SER A 193 1.83 -6.91 22.78
N SER A 194 2.91 -6.35 23.33
CA SER A 194 4.00 -5.86 22.49
C SER A 194 4.53 -7.01 21.62
N PRO A 195 4.55 -6.86 20.29
CA PRO A 195 5.06 -7.90 19.43
C PRO A 195 6.58 -7.98 19.52
N ARG A 196 7.09 -9.19 19.36
CA ARG A 196 8.52 -9.43 19.13
C ARG A 196 8.71 -10.01 17.74
N ARG A 197 9.94 -9.94 17.21
CA ARG A 197 10.28 -10.68 16.00
C ARG A 197 9.99 -12.16 16.21
N PHE A 198 9.33 -12.74 15.23
CA PHE A 198 9.14 -14.17 15.14
C PHE A 198 10.50 -14.81 14.86
N THR A 199 10.84 -15.87 15.56
CA THR A 199 12.10 -16.60 15.34
C THR A 199 11.81 -18.08 15.28
N LEU A 200 12.48 -18.81 14.39
CA LEU A 200 12.38 -20.27 14.30
C LEU A 200 13.30 -20.89 15.37
N PRO A 201 12.89 -20.85 16.65
CA PRO A 201 12.43 -22.06 17.32
C PRO A 201 10.98 -21.96 17.85
N ASP A 202 10.23 -20.91 17.50
CA ASP A 202 8.79 -20.77 17.81
C ASP A 202 7.94 -21.95 17.28
N LYS A 203 8.51 -22.81 16.41
CA LYS A 203 7.93 -24.06 15.89
C LYS A 203 8.73 -25.34 16.20
N GLY A 204 9.66 -25.31 17.16
CA GLY A 204 10.29 -26.52 17.70
C GLY A 204 11.35 -27.21 16.82
N LYS A 205 12.05 -26.48 15.94
CA LYS A 205 13.27 -26.97 15.27
C LYS A 205 14.37 -25.92 15.33
N ASP A 206 15.59 -26.36 15.61
CA ASP A 206 16.79 -25.53 15.68
C ASP A 206 17.05 -24.89 14.32
N SER A 207 16.99 -23.57 14.26
CA SER A 207 17.34 -22.86 13.05
C SER A 207 18.09 -21.57 13.39
N LYS A 208 19.11 -21.26 12.57
CA LYS A 208 20.07 -20.18 12.82
C LYS A 208 19.79 -19.01 11.86
N PHE A 209 18.68 -18.29 12.06
CA PHE A 209 18.31 -17.14 11.23
C PHE A 209 18.46 -15.82 11.99
N HIS A 210 19.60 -15.12 11.80
CA HIS A 210 19.88 -13.84 12.48
C HIS A 210 20.41 -12.74 11.55
N LYS A 211 20.41 -12.95 10.22
CA LYS A 211 21.04 -12.04 9.25
C LYS A 211 20.29 -11.99 7.91
N GLY A 212 19.06 -11.45 7.87
CA GLY A 212 18.29 -11.25 6.63
C GLY A 212 16.87 -10.71 6.89
N GLY A 213 16.21 -10.21 5.84
CA GLY A 213 14.77 -9.94 5.87
C GLY A 213 13.99 -11.25 5.82
N GLU A 214 12.91 -11.35 6.59
CA GLU A 214 12.13 -12.59 6.73
C GLU A 214 10.66 -12.34 6.43
N SER A 215 10.13 -13.15 5.50
CA SER A 215 8.72 -13.24 5.18
C SER A 215 8.33 -14.71 5.02
N ALA A 216 7.12 -15.09 5.39
CA ALA A 216 6.58 -16.42 5.12
C ALA A 216 5.39 -16.33 4.17
N VAL A 217 5.35 -17.25 3.21
CA VAL A 217 4.15 -17.57 2.46
C VAL A 217 3.59 -18.86 3.07
N SER A 218 2.48 -18.74 3.80
CA SER A 218 1.77 -19.93 4.29
C SER A 218 0.99 -20.55 3.14
N ILE A 219 1.28 -21.80 2.80
CA ILE A 219 0.48 -22.54 1.81
C ILE A 219 -0.19 -23.73 2.50
N SER A 220 -1.53 -23.73 2.39
CA SER A 220 -2.49 -24.80 2.64
C SER A 220 -3.10 -24.94 4.04
N GLN A 221 -4.43 -25.04 4.05
CA GLN A 221 -5.24 -25.53 5.17
C GLN A 221 -5.18 -27.07 5.32
N MET A 222 -4.55 -27.78 4.37
CA MET A 222 -4.50 -29.25 4.34
C MET A 222 -3.08 -29.85 4.29
N VAL A 223 -2.02 -29.05 4.12
CA VAL A 223 -0.65 -29.59 4.07
C VAL A 223 0.25 -28.82 5.03
N LYS A 224 0.97 -29.54 5.91
CA LYS A 224 1.81 -29.03 7.00
C LYS A 224 3.10 -28.31 6.55
N HIS A 225 3.11 -27.62 5.41
CA HIS A 225 4.31 -26.99 4.85
C HIS A 225 4.22 -25.47 4.93
N TYR A 226 5.30 -24.84 5.38
CA TYR A 226 5.48 -23.39 5.36
C TYR A 226 6.65 -23.07 4.44
N ILE A 227 6.46 -22.12 3.53
CA ILE A 227 7.56 -21.59 2.71
C ILE A 227 8.02 -20.30 3.39
N PHE A 228 9.29 -20.28 3.80
CA PHE A 228 9.95 -19.08 4.28
C PHE A 228 10.78 -18.51 3.13
N LEU A 229 10.56 -17.24 2.81
CA LEU A 229 11.41 -16.48 1.91
C LEU A 229 12.37 -15.66 2.77
N LYS A 230 13.66 -15.91 2.59
CA LYS A 230 14.72 -15.18 3.25
C LYS A 230 15.47 -14.35 2.22
N GLU A 231 15.50 -13.05 2.42
CA GLU A 231 16.28 -12.16 1.58
C GLU A 231 17.65 -11.97 2.25
N GLU A 232 18.66 -12.73 1.78
CA GLU A 232 19.99 -12.79 2.41
C GLU A 232 20.97 -11.72 1.93
N ASN A 233 20.70 -11.02 0.82
CA ASN A 233 21.63 -10.02 0.29
C ASN A 233 20.90 -8.83 -0.33
N CYS A 234 21.34 -7.62 0.02
CA CYS A 234 21.25 -6.46 -0.87
C CYS A 234 21.81 -6.91 -2.21
N MET A 235 21.03 -6.85 -3.29
CA MET A 235 21.56 -7.03 -4.64
C MET A 235 22.78 -6.12 -4.79
N LYS A 236 23.97 -6.73 -4.92
CA LYS A 236 25.13 -6.00 -5.44
C LYS A 236 24.74 -5.63 -6.87
N ARG A 237 24.74 -4.34 -7.17
CA ARG A 237 24.65 -3.85 -8.55
C ARG A 237 25.67 -4.62 -9.39
N ILE A 238 25.19 -5.28 -10.43
CA ILE A 238 25.97 -5.53 -11.65
C ILE A 238 25.94 -4.22 -12.43
#